data_AF-A0A399XJP0-F1
#
_entry.id   AF-A0A399XJP0-F1
#
_cell.length_a   1.000
_cell.length_b   1.000
_cell.length_c   1.000
_cell.angle_alpha   90.00
_cell.angle_beta   90.00
_cell.angle_gamma   90.00
#
_symmetry.space_group_name_H-M   'P 1'
#
loop_
_entity.id
_entity.type
_entity.pdbx_description
1 polymer ?
#
loop_
_entity_poly.entity_id
_entity_poly.type
_entity_poly.pdbx_seq_one_letter_code
_entity_poly.pdbx_strand_id
1 'polypeptide(L)'
;MADLLSEHGSSTRHGRPLYRPNVGTIGTFRLRSWSQRAGTCNCYHPASAHRMAAAGGPMAFDPSLRYRSSVLVLAGCTLLASACGATETVDGDGTSTSLTSHEPDPGGTDGEGGTVGEIIDGDTFDLTTGERIRLIGIDTPERDAPLGTEATAYVRTVIPEGTPVDLVYDVERHDDYGRTLAYVYRAEDRLFVNLDIVEAGWATAFPYEPNTSHADEFATAEATAITSGVGMWAESASTTVAGGTAGPGCDPNYAPCVPPYPPDLDCADIGFPVQVIGDDPHKLDAGGDGWGCESR
;
A
#
# COMPACT_ATOMS: atom_id res chain seq x y z
N MET A 1 72.73 -2.55 -33.75
CA MET A 1 71.50 -3.37 -33.65
C MET A 1 71.24 -3.58 -32.18
N ALA A 2 70.03 -3.25 -31.74
CA ALA A 2 69.64 -3.13 -30.34
C ALA A 2 69.67 -4.47 -29.61
N ASP A 3 70.21 -4.49 -28.40
CA ASP A 3 69.80 -5.43 -27.35
C ASP A 3 70.28 -4.88 -26.00
N LEU A 4 69.33 -4.37 -25.20
CA LEU A 4 69.52 -4.06 -23.79
C LEU A 4 68.70 -5.07 -23.00
N LEU A 5 69.38 -6.11 -22.51
CA LEU A 5 68.91 -6.96 -21.43
C LEU A 5 69.36 -6.34 -20.10
N SER A 6 68.40 -5.99 -19.24
CA SER A 6 68.67 -5.79 -17.82
C SER A 6 67.40 -6.08 -17.02
N GLU A 7 67.25 -7.35 -16.65
CA GLU A 7 66.57 -7.72 -15.42
C GLU A 7 67.62 -7.67 -14.30
N HIS A 8 67.25 -7.26 -13.10
CA HIS A 8 67.48 -7.98 -11.83
C HIS A 8 66.72 -7.25 -10.72
N GLY A 9 65.81 -7.99 -10.09
CA GLY A 9 64.83 -7.51 -9.12
C GLY A 9 65.41 -7.06 -7.78
N SER A 10 64.69 -6.16 -7.14
CA SER A 10 64.80 -5.89 -5.71
C SER A 10 63.44 -6.09 -5.06
N SER A 11 63.40 -7.14 -4.24
CA SER A 11 62.29 -7.57 -3.39
C SER A 11 62.12 -6.62 -2.20
N THR A 12 61.12 -5.75 -2.24
CA THR A 12 60.66 -4.98 -1.06
C THR A 12 59.60 -5.78 -0.30
N ARG A 13 59.99 -6.33 0.86
CA ARG A 13 59.07 -6.88 1.86
C ARG A 13 58.33 -5.73 2.55
N HIS A 14 57.03 -5.59 2.29
CA HIS A 14 56.16 -4.75 3.10
C HIS A 14 55.84 -5.45 4.43
N GLY A 15 56.22 -4.79 5.53
CA GLY A 15 55.89 -5.19 6.89
C GLY A 15 54.38 -5.07 7.16
N ARG A 16 53.82 -6.11 7.76
CA ARG A 16 52.44 -6.15 8.28
C ARG A 16 52.41 -5.40 9.61
N PRO A 17 51.50 -4.43 9.83
CA PRO A 17 51.30 -3.89 11.17
C PRO A 17 50.49 -4.87 12.03
N LEU A 18 51.01 -5.13 13.24
CA LEU A 18 50.36 -5.92 14.27
C LEU A 18 49.18 -5.14 14.84
N TYR A 19 47.97 -5.64 14.64
CA TYR A 19 46.74 -5.15 15.26
C TYR A 19 46.75 -5.54 16.75
N ARG A 20 46.82 -4.54 17.63
CA ARG A 20 46.63 -4.68 19.08
C ARG A 20 45.15 -4.48 19.42
N PRO A 21 44.48 -5.41 20.12
CA PRO A 21 43.16 -5.13 20.66
C PRO A 21 43.27 -4.21 21.88
N ASN A 22 42.52 -3.11 21.85
CA ASN A 22 42.36 -2.17 22.96
C ASN A 22 41.27 -2.71 23.90
N VAL A 23 41.68 -3.21 25.06
CA VAL A 23 40.77 -3.56 26.18
C VAL A 23 40.40 -2.27 26.91
N GLY A 24 39.26 -1.68 26.49
CA GLY A 24 38.64 -0.53 27.12
C GLY A 24 37.63 -0.94 28.19
N THR A 25 38.05 -0.78 29.44
CA THR A 25 37.32 -0.45 30.68
C THR A 25 35.79 -0.62 30.71
N ILE A 26 35.36 -1.53 31.59
CA ILE A 26 33.99 -1.74 32.08
C ILE A 26 33.51 -0.46 32.78
N GLY A 27 32.60 0.27 32.14
CA GLY A 27 31.85 1.37 32.74
C GLY A 27 30.70 0.83 33.60
N THR A 28 30.67 1.24 34.87
CA THR A 28 29.64 0.90 35.84
C THR A 28 28.27 1.45 35.41
N PHE A 29 27.33 0.55 35.14
CA PHE A 29 25.94 0.89 34.85
C PHE A 29 25.22 1.28 36.15
N ARG A 30 24.95 2.58 36.33
CA ARG A 30 24.04 3.08 37.37
C ARG A 30 22.61 2.73 36.97
N LEU A 31 22.00 1.80 37.68
CA LEU A 31 20.55 1.53 37.63
C LEU A 31 19.80 2.82 38.00
N ARG A 32 19.12 3.43 37.03
CA ARG A 32 18.06 4.40 37.31
C ARG A 32 16.77 3.61 37.51
N SER A 33 16.30 3.61 38.74
CA SER A 33 14.98 3.12 39.16
C SER A 33 13.88 3.79 38.34
N TRP A 34 13.15 3.01 37.56
CA TRP A 34 11.87 3.44 37.01
C TRP A 34 10.79 3.20 38.07
N SER A 35 10.24 4.32 38.56
CA SER A 35 9.11 4.37 39.47
C SER A 35 7.85 3.94 38.72
N GLN A 36 7.22 2.86 39.19
CA GLN A 36 5.92 2.42 38.71
C GLN A 36 4.85 3.42 39.18
N ARG A 37 4.17 4.07 38.23
CA ARG A 37 2.86 4.66 38.48
C ARG A 37 1.82 3.92 37.66
N ALA A 38 1.03 3.13 38.36
CA ALA A 38 -0.26 2.65 37.92
C ALA A 38 -1.15 3.86 37.60
N GLY A 39 -1.79 3.84 36.43
CA GLY A 39 -2.69 4.89 35.96
C GLY A 39 -3.69 4.32 34.96
N THR A 40 -4.72 3.65 35.52
CA THR A 40 -6.10 3.52 35.02
C THR A 40 -6.35 3.38 33.52
N CYS A 41 -6.84 2.20 33.13
CA CYS A 41 -7.58 1.95 31.89
C CYS A 41 -8.79 2.90 31.78
N ASN A 42 -8.87 3.64 30.68
CA ASN A 42 -10.06 4.43 30.33
C ASN A 42 -10.86 3.64 29.28
N CYS A 43 -12.00 3.10 29.69
CA CYS A 43 -12.96 2.45 28.81
C CYS A 43 -13.86 3.54 28.20
N TYR A 44 -13.84 3.67 26.87
CA TYR A 44 -14.70 4.60 26.14
C TYR A 44 -16.12 4.00 26.04
N HIS A 45 -17.10 4.71 26.60
CA HIS A 45 -18.52 4.39 26.57
C HIS A 45 -19.18 5.19 25.43
N PRO A 46 -19.95 4.61 24.51
CA PRO A 46 -20.85 5.40 23.68
C PRO A 46 -22.13 5.71 24.48
N ALA A 47 -22.40 6.99 24.70
CA ALA A 47 -23.66 7.46 25.28
C ALA A 47 -24.65 7.82 24.17
N SER A 48 -25.77 7.12 24.16
CA SER A 48 -26.98 7.46 23.41
C SER A 48 -27.60 8.73 23.99
N ALA A 49 -27.95 9.69 23.14
CA ALA A 49 -28.83 10.80 23.52
C ALA A 49 -29.89 11.05 22.43
N HIS A 50 -31.12 10.63 22.74
CA HIS A 50 -32.33 11.14 22.12
C HIS A 50 -32.62 12.57 22.59
N ARG A 51 -33.08 13.46 21.70
CA ARG A 51 -34.28 14.31 21.94
C ARG A 51 -34.67 15.22 20.75
N MET A 52 -35.95 15.07 20.37
CA MET A 52 -36.96 16.12 20.14
C MET A 52 -36.88 17.04 18.90
N ALA A 53 -37.73 16.69 17.94
CA ALA A 53 -38.77 17.51 17.29
C ALA A 53 -38.77 19.04 17.45
N ALA A 54 -38.85 19.74 16.32
CA ALA A 54 -39.65 20.95 16.16
C ALA A 54 -40.29 20.99 14.76
N ALA A 55 -41.58 21.29 14.72
CA ALA A 55 -42.46 21.30 13.57
C ALA A 55 -42.60 22.72 12.96
N GLY A 56 -42.98 22.79 11.68
CA GLY A 56 -43.48 24.02 11.04
C GLY A 56 -43.60 23.91 9.51
N GLY A 57 -44.81 23.59 9.00
CA GLY A 57 -45.18 23.62 7.57
C GLY A 57 -45.41 25.05 7.03
N PRO A 58 -46.05 25.26 5.85
CA PRO A 58 -47.24 24.55 5.31
C PRO A 58 -47.06 24.00 3.87
N MET A 59 -47.57 22.82 3.50
CA MET A 59 -48.96 22.46 3.14
C MET A 59 -49.53 23.23 1.93
N ALA A 60 -49.41 22.62 0.74
CA ALA A 60 -50.31 22.84 -0.38
C ALA A 60 -51.12 21.55 -0.61
N PHE A 61 -52.44 21.72 -0.63
CA PHE A 61 -53.50 20.72 -0.70
C PHE A 61 -53.85 20.47 -2.18
N ASP A 62 -53.90 19.21 -2.64
CA ASP A 62 -54.68 18.85 -3.84
C ASP A 62 -55.46 17.55 -3.55
N PRO A 63 -56.81 17.57 -3.58
CA PRO A 63 -57.64 16.44 -3.19
C PRO A 63 -58.16 15.66 -4.42
N SER A 64 -57.81 14.38 -4.52
CA SER A 64 -58.73 13.39 -5.11
C SER A 64 -58.59 12.02 -4.44
N LEU A 65 -59.59 11.75 -3.61
CA LEU A 65 -59.88 10.46 -2.99
C LEU A 65 -60.12 9.35 -4.02
N ARG A 66 -59.74 8.13 -3.64
CA ARG A 66 -60.60 6.92 -3.48
C ARG A 66 -59.70 5.76 -3.03
N TYR A 67 -59.63 5.44 -1.73
CA TYR A 67 -60.53 4.55 -0.98
C TYR A 67 -60.62 3.12 -1.53
N ARG A 68 -59.99 2.15 -0.84
CA ARG A 68 -60.54 0.87 -0.33
C ARG A 68 -59.44 0.00 0.29
N SER A 69 -59.42 -0.11 1.63
CA SER A 69 -59.85 -1.29 2.42
C SER A 69 -58.81 -2.42 2.43
N SER A 70 -57.93 -2.50 3.45
CA SER A 70 -58.13 -3.18 4.74
C SER A 70 -58.24 -4.70 4.65
N VAL A 71 -57.17 -5.43 5.01
CA VAL A 71 -57.26 -6.71 5.72
C VAL A 71 -56.17 -6.75 6.80
N LEU A 72 -56.65 -6.85 8.05
CA LEU A 72 -55.94 -7.13 9.29
C LEU A 72 -55.83 -8.66 9.45
N VAL A 73 -54.66 -9.18 9.82
CA VAL A 73 -54.55 -10.41 10.63
C VAL A 73 -53.43 -10.23 11.65
N LEU A 74 -53.82 -10.16 12.92
CA LEU A 74 -52.97 -10.27 14.11
C LEU A 74 -53.05 -11.70 14.66
N ALA A 75 -51.94 -12.15 15.27
CA ALA A 75 -51.78 -13.15 16.34
C ALA A 75 -50.53 -13.99 16.01
N GLY A 76 -49.48 -14.12 16.81
CA GLY A 76 -49.35 -14.08 18.27
C GLY A 76 -48.95 -15.49 18.76
N CYS A 77 -47.78 -15.65 19.39
CA CYS A 77 -47.43 -16.78 20.29
C CYS A 77 -46.00 -16.60 20.83
N THR A 78 -45.80 -16.07 22.03
CA THR A 78 -45.59 -16.75 23.33
C THR A 78 -44.14 -17.10 23.67
N LEU A 79 -43.63 -16.30 24.60
CA LEU A 79 -42.71 -16.60 25.72
C LEU A 79 -42.45 -18.08 26.04
N LEU A 80 -41.17 -18.43 26.25
CA LEU A 80 -40.74 -19.35 27.30
C LEU A 80 -39.46 -18.82 27.95
N ALA A 81 -39.59 -18.47 29.23
CA ALA A 81 -38.49 -18.37 30.18
C ALA A 81 -38.29 -19.76 30.80
N SER A 82 -37.04 -20.19 30.97
CA SER A 82 -36.70 -21.29 31.87
C SER A 82 -35.44 -20.93 32.65
N ALA A 83 -35.61 -20.85 33.96
CA ALA A 83 -34.56 -20.73 34.96
C ALA A 83 -34.40 -22.06 35.72
N CYS A 84 -33.37 -22.12 36.57
CA CYS A 84 -33.04 -23.15 37.58
C CYS A 84 -32.03 -24.21 37.09
N GLY A 85 -30.77 -24.15 37.55
CA GLY A 85 -30.22 -24.84 38.74
C GLY A 85 -29.11 -25.79 38.24
N ALA A 86 -28.02 -26.14 38.91
CA ALA A 86 -27.62 -26.10 40.31
C ALA A 86 -26.08 -26.06 40.41
N THR A 87 -25.63 -25.74 41.61
CA THR A 87 -24.26 -25.78 42.13
C THR A 87 -23.73 -27.21 42.24
N GLU A 88 -22.48 -27.46 41.87
CA GLU A 88 -21.67 -28.52 42.48
C GLU A 88 -20.24 -28.02 42.72
N THR A 89 -19.86 -28.02 43.99
CA THR A 89 -18.50 -27.87 44.51
C THR A 89 -17.86 -29.25 44.62
N VAL A 90 -16.67 -29.44 44.04
CA VAL A 90 -15.77 -30.53 44.41
C VAL A 90 -14.33 -29.96 44.49
N ASP A 91 -13.82 -29.90 45.71
CA ASP A 91 -12.39 -29.78 46.03
C ASP A 91 -11.71 -31.15 45.86
N GLY A 92 -10.46 -31.18 45.37
CA GLY A 92 -9.67 -32.41 45.40
C GLY A 92 -8.37 -32.42 44.57
N ASP A 93 -7.32 -31.86 45.15
CA ASP A 93 -5.91 -32.28 45.21
C ASP A 93 -5.20 -32.98 44.00
N GLY A 94 -4.03 -32.43 43.67
CA GLY A 94 -2.81 -33.19 43.37
C GLY A 94 -2.73 -33.99 42.06
N THR A 95 -1.93 -33.50 41.10
CA THR A 95 -0.74 -34.22 40.56
C THR A 95 -0.20 -33.51 39.31
N SER A 96 1.12 -33.26 39.35
CA SER A 96 1.96 -32.82 38.24
C SER A 96 2.13 -33.93 37.19
N THR A 97 1.75 -33.64 35.95
CA THR A 97 2.26 -34.24 34.71
C THR A 97 2.22 -33.12 33.67
N SER A 98 3.29 -32.37 33.46
CA SER A 98 4.42 -32.70 32.57
C SER A 98 3.97 -33.18 31.19
N LEU A 99 4.06 -32.25 30.23
CA LEU A 99 4.29 -32.45 28.80
C LEU A 99 3.19 -33.17 28.00
N THR A 100 2.31 -32.39 27.39
CA THR A 100 1.90 -32.63 26.01
C THR A 100 2.29 -31.38 25.22
N SER A 101 3.28 -31.61 24.36
CA SER A 101 3.65 -30.78 23.22
C SER A 101 2.40 -30.24 22.54
N HIS A 102 2.33 -28.91 22.45
CA HIS A 102 1.57 -28.25 21.42
C HIS A 102 2.26 -28.59 20.10
N GLU A 103 1.77 -29.61 19.41
CA GLU A 103 2.17 -29.89 18.04
C GLU A 103 1.76 -28.68 17.19
N PRO A 104 2.66 -28.09 16.39
CA PRO A 104 2.29 -27.04 15.48
C PRO A 104 1.29 -27.62 14.46
N ASP A 105 0.19 -26.92 14.29
CA ASP A 105 -0.82 -27.13 13.26
C ASP A 105 -0.15 -27.13 11.86
N PRO A 106 -0.33 -28.18 11.01
CA PRO A 106 0.26 -28.22 9.67
C PRO A 106 -0.58 -27.40 8.67
N GLY A 107 -0.89 -26.15 9.03
CA GLY A 107 -1.71 -25.22 8.27
C GLY A 107 -1.09 -23.84 8.06
N GLY A 108 0.15 -23.61 8.52
CA GLY A 108 0.92 -22.40 8.24
C GLY A 108 2.01 -22.71 7.23
N THR A 109 1.92 -22.17 6.02
CA THR A 109 3.08 -22.07 5.13
C THR A 109 4.06 -21.10 5.79
N ASP A 110 4.97 -21.63 6.60
CA ASP A 110 6.09 -20.86 7.14
C ASP A 110 6.91 -20.36 5.93
N GLY A 111 6.73 -19.08 5.58
CA GLY A 111 7.46 -18.44 4.51
C GLY A 111 8.96 -18.49 4.75
N GLU A 112 9.75 -18.42 3.68
CA GLU A 112 11.21 -18.32 3.81
C GLU A 112 11.54 -16.93 4.39
N GLY A 113 12.18 -16.89 5.57
CA GLY A 113 12.52 -15.65 6.24
C GLY A 113 13.68 -14.91 5.56
N GLY A 114 13.61 -13.58 5.53
CA GLY A 114 14.64 -12.70 4.98
C GLY A 114 14.77 -11.39 5.76
N THR A 115 15.80 -10.61 5.44
CA THR A 115 15.96 -9.24 5.94
C THR A 115 16.12 -8.32 4.75
N VAL A 116 15.30 -7.26 4.70
CA VAL A 116 15.32 -6.26 3.65
C VAL A 116 16.68 -5.56 3.62
N GLY A 117 17.29 -5.51 2.44
CA GLY A 117 18.58 -4.89 2.14
C GLY A 117 18.40 -3.53 1.48
N GLU A 118 18.16 -3.48 0.16
CA GLU A 118 17.99 -2.24 -0.61
C GLU A 118 16.59 -2.19 -1.25
N ILE A 119 15.87 -1.07 -1.11
CA ILE A 119 14.61 -0.84 -1.84
C ILE A 119 14.92 -0.19 -3.20
N ILE A 120 14.60 -0.91 -4.28
CA ILE A 120 14.93 -0.54 -5.66
C ILE A 120 13.88 0.40 -6.23
N ASP A 121 12.62 -0.02 -6.17
CA ASP A 121 11.41 0.68 -6.61
C ASP A 121 10.19 0.27 -5.76
N GLY A 122 8.97 0.52 -6.23
CA GLY A 122 7.73 0.29 -5.47
C GLY A 122 7.28 -1.18 -5.38
N ASP A 123 7.88 -2.09 -6.14
CA ASP A 123 7.53 -3.52 -6.11
C ASP A 123 8.74 -4.45 -6.10
N THR A 124 9.94 -3.89 -6.03
CA THR A 124 11.19 -4.61 -6.09
C THR A 124 12.16 -4.18 -4.97
N PHE A 125 12.72 -5.16 -4.27
CA PHE A 125 13.77 -4.95 -3.27
C PHE A 125 14.78 -6.09 -3.25
N ASP A 126 15.97 -5.82 -2.72
CA ASP A 126 16.99 -6.83 -2.46
C ASP A 126 16.99 -7.21 -0.97
N LEU A 127 17.16 -8.49 -0.67
CA LEU A 127 17.52 -8.94 0.67
C LEU A 127 18.98 -8.60 0.99
N THR A 128 19.34 -8.62 2.28
CA THR A 128 20.74 -8.47 2.71
C THR A 128 21.65 -9.59 2.20
N THR A 129 21.08 -10.72 1.75
CA THR A 129 21.77 -11.82 1.07
C THR A 129 22.13 -11.50 -0.39
N GLY A 130 21.56 -10.44 -0.97
CA GLY A 130 21.68 -10.07 -2.38
C GLY A 130 20.63 -10.71 -3.29
N GLU A 131 19.65 -11.43 -2.74
CA GLU A 131 18.53 -11.99 -3.49
C GLU A 131 17.51 -10.88 -3.83
N ARG A 132 17.16 -10.78 -5.12
CA ARG A 132 16.22 -9.80 -5.66
C ARG A 132 14.80 -10.34 -5.58
N ILE A 133 13.94 -9.65 -4.85
CA ILE A 133 12.53 -9.98 -4.65
C ILE A 133 11.65 -9.06 -5.50
N ARG A 134 10.74 -9.64 -6.28
CA ARG A 134 9.65 -8.95 -6.98
C ARG A 134 8.32 -9.33 -6.34
N LEU A 135 7.55 -8.33 -5.94
CA LEU A 135 6.26 -8.53 -5.31
C LEU A 135 5.27 -9.10 -6.34
N ILE A 136 4.64 -10.24 -6.01
CA ILE A 136 3.64 -10.88 -6.87
C ILE A 136 2.34 -10.07 -6.86
N GLY A 137 1.70 -9.98 -8.03
CA GLY A 137 0.31 -9.56 -8.17
C GLY A 137 0.06 -8.07 -8.14
N ILE A 138 1.11 -7.25 -8.08
CA ILE A 138 1.02 -5.78 -8.04
C ILE A 138 2.01 -5.17 -9.02
N ASP A 139 1.71 -3.97 -9.52
CA ASP A 139 2.62 -3.19 -10.36
C ASP A 139 2.63 -1.74 -9.90
N THR A 140 3.83 -1.21 -9.65
CA THR A 140 4.03 0.18 -9.21
C THR A 140 4.55 1.05 -10.35
N PRO A 141 4.30 2.38 -10.30
CA PRO A 141 4.99 3.28 -11.21
C PRO A 141 6.50 3.12 -11.05
N GLU A 142 7.17 2.84 -12.17
CA GLU A 142 8.63 2.74 -12.22
C GLU A 142 9.29 3.98 -11.61
N ARG A 143 10.46 3.83 -10.99
CA ARG A 143 11.08 4.90 -10.20
C ARG A 143 11.28 6.23 -10.95
N ASP A 144 11.51 6.17 -12.25
CA ASP A 144 11.69 7.32 -13.15
C ASP A 144 10.39 7.77 -13.84
N ALA A 145 9.29 7.04 -13.67
CA ALA A 145 7.96 7.44 -14.08
C ALA A 145 7.32 8.42 -13.07
N PRO A 146 6.29 9.19 -13.49
CA PRO A 146 5.51 10.00 -12.57
C PRO A 146 5.01 9.15 -11.39
N LEU A 147 5.15 9.70 -10.18
CA LEU A 147 4.73 9.08 -8.91
C LEU A 147 5.56 7.85 -8.47
N GLY A 148 6.57 7.42 -9.23
CA GLY A 148 7.40 6.28 -8.86
C GLY A 148 8.33 6.53 -7.67
N THR A 149 8.80 7.76 -7.50
CA THR A 149 9.58 8.14 -6.32
C THR A 149 8.73 8.07 -5.05
N GLU A 150 7.47 8.47 -5.13
CA GLU A 150 6.50 8.44 -4.04
C GLU A 150 6.10 7.01 -3.68
N ALA A 151 5.85 6.16 -4.68
CA ALA A 151 5.59 4.73 -4.46
C ALA A 151 6.79 4.04 -3.78
N THR A 152 8.00 4.28 -4.28
CA THR A 152 9.24 3.77 -3.67
C THR A 152 9.41 4.29 -2.23
N ALA A 153 9.10 5.57 -1.99
CA ALA A 153 9.18 6.16 -0.66
C ALA A 153 8.17 5.54 0.30
N TYR A 154 6.96 5.22 -0.17
CA TYR A 154 5.95 4.52 0.62
C TYR A 154 6.45 3.15 1.07
N VAL A 155 6.98 2.33 0.15
CA VAL A 155 7.55 1.02 0.48
C VAL A 155 8.66 1.13 1.54
N ARG A 156 9.51 2.16 1.46
CA ARG A 156 10.54 2.42 2.49
C ARG A 156 9.97 2.73 3.87
N THR A 157 8.71 3.17 3.97
CA THR A 157 8.03 3.35 5.25
C THR A 157 7.43 2.04 5.78
N VAL A 158 6.96 1.18 4.88
CA VAL A 158 6.32 -0.10 5.21
C VAL A 158 7.36 -1.17 5.56
N ILE A 159 8.42 -1.26 4.76
CA ILE A 159 9.54 -2.19 4.96
C ILE A 159 10.89 -1.47 4.86
N PRO A 160 11.27 -0.65 5.86
CA PRO A 160 12.59 -0.04 5.91
C PRO A 160 13.73 -1.07 5.80
N GLU A 161 14.91 -0.64 5.33
CA GLU A 161 16.09 -1.51 5.32
C GLU A 161 16.38 -2.07 6.73
N GLY A 162 16.68 -3.37 6.80
CA GLY A 162 16.81 -4.12 8.05
C GLY A 162 15.51 -4.74 8.56
N THR A 163 14.36 -4.50 7.92
CA THR A 163 13.09 -5.12 8.30
C THR A 163 13.12 -6.63 8.06
N PRO A 164 12.82 -7.47 9.05
CA PRO A 164 12.63 -8.90 8.84
C PRO A 164 11.30 -9.17 8.15
N VAL A 165 11.32 -10.02 7.13
CA VAL A 165 10.16 -10.38 6.31
C VAL A 165 10.06 -11.89 6.13
N ASP A 166 8.85 -12.39 5.94
CA ASP A 166 8.58 -13.77 5.53
C ASP A 166 8.10 -13.77 4.08
N LEU A 167 8.74 -14.60 3.25
CA LEU A 167 8.44 -14.73 1.82
C LEU A 167 7.56 -15.96 1.58
N VAL A 168 6.36 -15.74 1.06
CA VAL A 168 5.44 -16.80 0.65
C VAL A 168 5.42 -16.87 -0.87
N TYR A 169 5.75 -18.03 -1.42
CA TYR A 169 5.81 -18.26 -2.86
C TYR A 169 4.47 -18.75 -3.40
N ASP A 170 4.24 -18.52 -4.69
CA ASP A 170 3.14 -19.14 -5.42
C ASP A 170 3.68 -20.26 -6.34
N VAL A 171 2.91 -20.69 -7.34
CA VAL A 171 3.22 -21.81 -8.26
C VAL A 171 4.64 -21.70 -8.84
N GLU A 172 5.03 -20.52 -9.32
CA GLU A 172 6.37 -20.25 -9.84
C GLU A 172 7.15 -19.30 -8.93
N ARG A 173 8.33 -19.74 -8.49
CA ARG A 173 9.18 -18.96 -7.57
C ARG A 173 10.04 -17.91 -8.26
N HIS A 174 10.32 -18.03 -9.55
CA HIS A 174 11.19 -17.10 -10.24
C HIS A 174 10.59 -16.68 -11.58
N ASP A 175 10.86 -15.44 -11.98
CA ASP A 175 10.55 -14.97 -13.33
C ASP A 175 11.70 -15.24 -14.33
N ASP A 176 11.47 -14.88 -15.59
CA ASP A 176 12.44 -15.03 -16.69
C ASP A 176 13.74 -14.22 -16.48
N TYR A 177 13.72 -13.21 -15.60
CA TYR A 177 14.88 -12.39 -15.25
C TYR A 177 15.66 -12.96 -14.06
N GLY A 178 15.19 -14.05 -13.46
CA GLY A 178 15.80 -14.70 -12.30
C GLY A 178 15.51 -13.99 -10.97
N ARG A 179 14.51 -13.10 -10.92
CA ARG A 179 14.05 -12.50 -9.66
C ARG A 179 13.18 -13.49 -8.92
N THR A 180 13.26 -13.50 -7.60
CA THR A 180 12.37 -14.30 -6.75
C THR A 180 11.02 -13.60 -6.63
N LEU A 181 9.95 -14.30 -6.99
CA LEU A 181 8.57 -13.86 -6.92
C LEU A 181 8.00 -14.22 -5.55
N ALA A 182 7.52 -13.24 -4.77
CA ALA A 182 6.94 -13.51 -3.45
C ALA A 182 5.74 -12.62 -3.09
N TYR A 183 4.84 -13.19 -2.29
CA TYR A 183 3.98 -12.48 -1.35
C TYR A 183 4.76 -12.23 -0.06
N VAL A 184 4.84 -10.97 0.35
CA VAL A 184 5.74 -10.56 1.44
C VAL A 184 4.95 -10.16 2.67
N TYR A 185 5.31 -10.75 3.80
CA TYR A 185 4.75 -10.41 5.09
C TYR A 185 5.83 -9.81 5.99
N ARG A 186 5.54 -8.68 6.63
CA ARG A 186 6.44 -8.13 7.65
C ARG A 186 6.42 -9.04 8.88
N ALA A 187 7.59 -9.51 9.33
CA ALA A 187 7.64 -10.56 10.35
C ALA A 187 7.17 -10.06 11.73
N GLU A 188 7.25 -8.76 12.01
CA GLU A 188 6.92 -8.20 13.33
C GLU A 188 5.43 -8.27 13.67
N ASP A 189 4.57 -8.07 12.68
CA ASP A 189 3.12 -7.91 12.86
C ASP A 189 2.29 -8.62 11.78
N ARG A 190 2.94 -9.34 10.87
CA ARG A 190 2.31 -10.08 9.77
C ARG A 190 1.56 -9.18 8.79
N LEU A 191 1.94 -7.90 8.68
CA LEU A 191 1.40 -7.02 7.64
C LEU A 191 1.68 -7.62 6.25
N PHE A 192 0.63 -7.80 5.44
CA PHE A 192 0.76 -8.24 4.05
C PHE A 192 1.17 -7.06 3.17
N VAL A 193 2.46 -6.97 2.87
CA VAL A 193 3.08 -5.80 2.23
C VAL A 193 2.50 -5.55 0.84
N ASN A 194 2.31 -6.59 0.03
CA ASN A 194 1.75 -6.43 -1.32
C ASN A 194 0.38 -5.76 -1.28
N LEU A 195 -0.48 -6.19 -0.35
CA LEU A 195 -1.83 -5.67 -0.22
C LEU A 195 -1.83 -4.24 0.32
N ASP A 196 -1.01 -3.96 1.34
CA ASP A 196 -0.88 -2.64 1.96
C ASP A 196 -0.50 -1.55 0.93
N ILE A 197 0.40 -1.88 -0.01
CA ILE A 197 0.79 -0.97 -1.11
C ILE A 197 -0.38 -0.68 -2.04
N VAL A 198 -1.20 -1.68 -2.38
CA VAL A 198 -2.39 -1.50 -3.23
C VAL A 198 -3.47 -0.71 -2.49
N GLU A 199 -3.74 -1.03 -1.21
CA GLU A 199 -4.72 -0.34 -0.38
C GLU A 199 -4.37 1.14 -0.16
N ALA A 200 -3.07 1.45 -0.05
CA ALA A 200 -2.58 2.82 0.02
C ALA A 200 -2.57 3.56 -1.34
N GLY A 201 -2.90 2.85 -2.43
CA GLY A 201 -2.99 3.41 -3.78
C GLY A 201 -1.64 3.66 -4.44
N TRP A 202 -0.59 2.91 -4.08
CA TRP A 202 0.74 3.05 -4.69
C TRP A 202 1.08 1.96 -5.70
N ALA A 203 0.17 0.99 -5.90
CA ALA A 203 0.26 -0.04 -6.92
C ALA A 203 -1.11 -0.28 -7.59
N THR A 204 -1.07 -0.79 -8.82
CA THR A 204 -2.21 -1.41 -9.50
C THR A 204 -2.25 -2.92 -9.24
N ALA A 205 -3.42 -3.55 -9.38
CA ALA A 205 -3.50 -5.00 -9.35
C ALA A 205 -2.99 -5.58 -10.69
N PHE A 206 -2.02 -6.49 -10.63
CA PHE A 206 -1.36 -7.04 -11.81
C PHE A 206 -1.29 -8.59 -11.73
N PRO A 207 -2.41 -9.30 -11.98
CA PRO A 207 -2.41 -10.75 -11.97
C PRO A 207 -1.63 -11.31 -13.16
N TYR A 208 -0.66 -12.18 -12.87
CA TYR A 208 0.15 -12.85 -13.89
C TYR A 208 0.16 -14.37 -13.63
N GLU A 209 -0.38 -15.14 -14.56
CA GLU A 209 -0.43 -16.61 -14.44
C GLU A 209 0.97 -17.22 -14.42
N PRO A 210 1.19 -18.30 -13.65
CA PRO A 210 0.24 -18.99 -12.78
C PRO A 210 0.07 -18.39 -11.37
N ASN A 211 0.82 -17.33 -11.03
CA ASN A 211 0.91 -16.76 -9.69
C ASN A 211 -0.22 -15.77 -9.38
N THR A 212 -1.43 -16.30 -9.16
CA THR A 212 -2.67 -15.52 -9.05
C THR A 212 -3.43 -15.75 -7.74
N SER A 213 -2.81 -16.36 -6.72
CA SER A 213 -3.47 -16.77 -5.47
C SER A 213 -4.21 -15.63 -4.73
N HIS A 214 -3.76 -14.39 -4.87
CA HIS A 214 -4.36 -13.19 -4.25
C HIS A 214 -5.01 -12.21 -5.25
N ALA A 215 -5.27 -12.63 -6.50
CA ALA A 215 -5.75 -11.72 -7.56
C ALA A 215 -7.05 -10.98 -7.19
N ASP A 216 -8.04 -11.67 -6.64
CA ASP A 216 -9.33 -11.08 -6.25
C ASP A 216 -9.19 -10.08 -5.08
N GLU A 217 -8.26 -10.36 -4.16
CA GLU A 217 -7.98 -9.50 -3.01
C GLU A 217 -7.34 -8.17 -3.47
N PHE A 218 -6.35 -8.24 -4.35
CA PHE A 218 -5.73 -7.04 -4.94
C PHE A 218 -6.72 -6.23 -5.79
N ALA A 219 -7.55 -6.87 -6.61
CA ALA A 219 -8.55 -6.16 -7.42
C ALA A 219 -9.56 -5.41 -6.53
N THR A 220 -9.94 -6.00 -5.40
CA THR A 220 -10.85 -5.35 -4.43
C THR A 220 -10.17 -4.17 -3.71
N ALA A 221 -8.90 -4.34 -3.32
CA ALA A 221 -8.11 -3.28 -2.70
C ALA A 221 -7.90 -2.10 -3.65
N GLU A 222 -7.57 -2.36 -4.91
CA GLU A 222 -7.38 -1.33 -5.92
C GLU A 222 -8.67 -0.53 -6.15
N ALA A 223 -9.82 -1.20 -6.32
CA ALA A 223 -11.11 -0.53 -6.46
C ALA A 223 -11.42 0.37 -5.25
N THR A 224 -11.07 -0.08 -4.05
CA THR A 224 -11.23 0.71 -2.82
C THR A 224 -10.28 1.92 -2.79
N ALA A 225 -9.02 1.75 -3.20
CA ALA A 225 -8.04 2.83 -3.26
C ALA A 225 -8.44 3.91 -4.29
N ILE A 226 -8.95 3.49 -5.45
CA ILE A 226 -9.48 4.39 -6.49
C ILE A 226 -10.66 5.20 -5.95
N THR A 227 -11.66 4.54 -5.37
CA THR A 227 -12.84 5.24 -4.84
C THR A 227 -12.53 6.14 -3.64
N SER A 228 -11.47 5.84 -2.90
CA SER A 228 -10.98 6.63 -1.77
C SER A 228 -10.06 7.78 -2.19
N GLY A 229 -9.60 7.81 -3.45
CA GLY A 229 -8.69 8.83 -3.97
C GLY A 229 -7.37 8.90 -3.19
N VAL A 230 -6.77 7.75 -2.88
CA VAL A 230 -5.50 7.66 -2.14
C VAL A 230 -4.32 7.35 -3.06
N GLY A 231 -3.10 7.65 -2.59
CA GLY A 231 -1.88 7.41 -3.36
C GLY A 231 -1.91 8.09 -4.73
N MET A 232 -1.64 7.32 -5.78
CA MET A 232 -1.67 7.79 -7.16
C MET A 232 -3.07 8.10 -7.70
N TRP A 233 -4.12 7.72 -6.97
CA TRP A 233 -5.52 7.97 -7.31
C TRP A 233 -6.06 9.28 -6.75
N ALA A 234 -5.29 10.01 -5.95
CA ALA A 234 -5.71 11.31 -5.43
C ALA A 234 -5.96 12.31 -6.57
N GLU A 235 -6.96 13.18 -6.44
CA GLU A 235 -7.22 14.25 -7.41
C GLU A 235 -5.97 15.15 -7.62
N SER A 236 -5.17 15.32 -6.57
CA SER A 236 -3.86 15.99 -6.60
C SER A 236 -2.77 15.18 -7.31
N ALA A 237 -2.85 13.85 -7.33
CA ALA A 237 -1.92 12.98 -8.05
C ALA A 237 -2.25 12.95 -9.56
N SER A 238 -3.54 13.08 -9.91
CA SER A 238 -3.98 13.44 -11.27
C SER A 238 -3.58 14.87 -11.67
N THR A 239 -3.10 15.67 -10.71
CA THR A 239 -2.57 17.02 -10.92
C THR A 239 -1.05 16.98 -11.17
N THR A 240 -0.59 16.09 -12.05
CA THR A 240 0.59 16.37 -12.91
C THR A 240 0.24 16.18 -14.38
N VAL A 241 -1.00 16.54 -14.75
CA VAL A 241 -1.20 17.61 -15.73
C VAL A 241 -2.18 18.59 -15.11
N ALA A 242 -1.81 19.21 -13.98
CA ALA A 242 -2.28 20.58 -13.79
C ALA A 242 -1.87 21.30 -15.07
N GLY A 243 -2.87 21.76 -15.84
CA GLY A 243 -2.65 22.71 -16.90
C GLY A 243 -1.60 23.70 -16.43
N GLY A 244 -0.41 23.60 -17.03
CA GLY A 244 0.64 24.55 -16.79
C GLY A 244 0.00 25.90 -17.06
N THR A 245 -0.06 26.76 -16.06
CA THR A 245 -0.24 28.18 -16.33
C THR A 245 0.74 28.51 -17.43
N ALA A 246 0.19 28.85 -18.59
CA ALA A 246 0.89 29.18 -19.81
C ALA A 246 2.21 29.86 -19.47
N GLY A 247 3.31 29.14 -19.63
CA GLY A 247 4.62 29.76 -19.68
C GLY A 247 4.62 30.79 -20.81
N PRO A 248 5.53 31.78 -20.80
CA PRO A 248 5.65 32.69 -21.93
C PRO A 248 5.83 31.90 -23.23
N GLY A 249 4.85 32.02 -24.15
CA GLY A 249 4.82 31.27 -25.41
C GLY A 249 3.78 30.14 -25.50
N CYS A 250 2.93 29.94 -24.48
CA CYS A 250 1.77 29.04 -24.55
C CYS A 250 0.47 29.84 -24.72
N ASP A 251 -0.48 29.28 -25.45
CA ASP A 251 -1.82 29.82 -25.64
C ASP A 251 -2.68 29.51 -24.39
N PRO A 252 -3.33 30.52 -23.78
CA PRO A 252 -4.14 30.34 -22.59
C PRO A 252 -5.43 29.54 -22.82
N ASN A 253 -5.83 29.28 -24.07
CA ASN A 253 -7.05 28.54 -24.38
C ASN A 253 -6.88 27.01 -24.33
N TYR A 254 -5.66 26.51 -24.11
CA TYR A 254 -5.34 25.08 -24.12
C TYR A 254 -4.56 24.63 -22.88
N ALA A 255 -4.76 23.38 -22.45
CA ALA A 255 -3.93 22.71 -21.46
C ALA A 255 -3.69 21.24 -21.84
N PRO A 256 -2.44 20.71 -21.79
CA PRO A 256 -1.18 21.38 -21.45
C PRO A 256 -0.74 22.40 -22.53
N CYS A 257 0.47 22.96 -22.42
CA CYS A 257 0.96 24.05 -23.29
C CYS A 257 0.85 23.72 -24.79
N VAL A 258 0.05 24.51 -25.52
CA VAL A 258 0.02 24.57 -26.99
C VAL A 258 0.53 25.96 -27.42
N PRO A 259 1.45 26.10 -28.39
CA PRO A 259 1.89 27.41 -28.89
C PRO A 259 0.72 28.25 -29.45
N PRO A 260 0.73 29.58 -29.34
CA PRO A 260 -0.33 30.42 -29.90
C PRO A 260 -0.34 30.40 -31.42
N TYR A 261 -1.54 30.42 -31.99
CA TYR A 261 -1.75 30.62 -33.43
C TYR A 261 -1.29 32.03 -33.86
N PRO A 262 -0.60 32.21 -35.01
CA PRO A 262 -0.09 31.22 -35.97
C PRO A 262 1.36 30.74 -35.68
N PRO A 263 1.79 29.56 -36.20
CA PRO A 263 1.12 28.73 -37.21
C PRO A 263 -0.06 27.92 -36.65
N ASP A 264 -0.91 27.43 -37.55
CA ASP A 264 -1.97 26.47 -37.23
C ASP A 264 -1.34 25.11 -36.93
N LEU A 265 -1.57 24.57 -35.73
CA LEU A 265 -1.06 23.26 -35.31
C LEU A 265 -2.21 22.26 -35.35
N ASP A 266 -1.96 21.07 -35.90
CA ASP A 266 -2.92 19.97 -35.85
C ASP A 266 -2.54 18.93 -34.79
N CYS A 267 -3.41 17.93 -34.59
CA CYS A 267 -3.16 16.87 -33.62
C CYS A 267 -1.91 16.02 -33.92
N ALA A 268 -1.44 15.98 -35.17
CA ALA A 268 -0.21 15.30 -35.53
C ALA A 268 1.04 16.10 -35.11
N ASP A 269 0.95 17.43 -35.12
CA ASP A 269 2.01 18.33 -34.63
C ASP A 269 2.13 18.31 -33.10
N ILE A 270 1.01 18.16 -32.40
CA ILE A 270 0.93 18.20 -30.93
C ILE A 270 1.29 16.84 -30.32
N GLY A 271 0.74 15.74 -30.84
CA GLY A 271 1.11 14.38 -30.41
C GLY A 271 0.65 13.97 -29.02
N PHE A 272 -0.17 14.77 -28.34
CA PHE A 272 -0.78 14.48 -27.04
C PHE A 272 -2.22 15.03 -26.96
N PRO A 273 -3.09 14.47 -26.09
CA PRO A 273 -4.42 15.01 -25.84
C PRO A 273 -4.37 16.40 -25.24
N VAL A 274 -5.28 17.28 -25.67
CA VAL A 274 -5.33 18.69 -25.24
C VAL A 274 -6.73 19.01 -24.74
N GLN A 275 -6.83 19.59 -23.55
CA GLN A 275 -8.06 20.21 -23.07
C GLN A 275 -8.23 21.60 -23.68
N VAL A 276 -9.40 21.87 -24.26
CA VAL A 276 -9.78 23.20 -24.74
C VAL A 276 -10.53 23.93 -23.63
N ILE A 277 -9.86 24.92 -23.03
CA ILE A 277 -10.36 25.69 -21.87
C ILE A 277 -11.13 26.94 -22.34
N GLY A 278 -10.73 27.51 -23.48
CA GLY A 278 -11.27 28.77 -24.00
C GLY A 278 -11.76 28.64 -25.44
N ASP A 279 -11.37 29.59 -26.28
CA ASP A 279 -11.63 29.50 -27.71
C ASP A 279 -10.78 28.37 -28.32
N ASP A 280 -11.18 27.83 -29.48
CA ASP A 280 -10.38 26.84 -30.21
C ASP A 280 -9.71 27.43 -31.48
N PRO A 281 -8.70 28.33 -31.37
CA PRO A 281 -7.99 28.89 -32.52
C PRO A 281 -7.41 27.88 -33.51
N HIS A 282 -6.82 26.78 -33.01
CA HIS A 282 -6.20 25.70 -33.78
C HIS A 282 -7.20 24.61 -34.22
N LYS A 283 -8.47 24.71 -33.80
CA LYS A 283 -9.55 23.77 -34.16
C LYS A 283 -9.24 22.31 -33.77
N LEU A 284 -8.62 22.13 -32.60
CA LEU A 284 -8.20 20.82 -32.09
C LEU A 284 -9.39 20.02 -31.54
N ASP A 285 -10.47 20.69 -31.12
CA ASP A 285 -11.71 20.10 -30.64
C ASP A 285 -12.84 20.35 -31.65
N ALA A 286 -12.79 19.62 -32.76
CA ALA A 286 -13.87 19.64 -33.75
C ALA A 286 -15.19 19.05 -33.22
N GLY A 287 -15.14 18.27 -32.13
CA GLY A 287 -16.28 17.61 -31.49
C GLY A 287 -17.07 18.52 -30.55
N GLY A 288 -16.41 19.54 -30.00
CA GLY A 288 -16.97 20.49 -29.05
C GLY A 288 -17.24 19.91 -27.67
N ASP A 289 -16.54 18.84 -27.27
CA ASP A 289 -16.70 18.21 -25.96
C ASP A 289 -15.68 18.69 -24.92
N GLY A 290 -14.81 19.62 -25.32
CA GLY A 290 -13.76 20.21 -24.50
C GLY A 290 -12.42 19.47 -24.57
N TRP A 291 -12.30 18.43 -25.40
CA TRP A 291 -11.08 17.64 -25.56
C TRP A 291 -10.68 17.48 -27.02
N GLY A 292 -9.50 17.99 -27.36
CA GLY A 292 -8.87 17.80 -28.65
C GLY A 292 -7.84 16.66 -28.64
N CYS A 293 -7.63 16.07 -29.82
CA CYS A 293 -6.59 15.04 -30.06
C CYS A 293 -6.75 13.77 -29.21
N GLU A 294 -8.01 13.37 -28.97
CA GLU A 294 -8.41 12.22 -28.14
C GLU A 294 -8.20 10.85 -28.81
N SER A 295 -7.94 10.78 -30.11
CA SER A 295 -7.81 9.53 -30.86
C SER A 295 -6.57 9.50 -31.77
N ARG A 296 -5.73 8.49 -31.60
CA ARG A 296 -4.72 8.05 -32.60
C ARG A 296 -5.38 7.29 -33.75
#